data_AF-A0A350PCH7-F1
#
_entry.id   AF-A0A350PCH7-F1
#
_cell.length_a   1.000
_cell.length_b   1.000
_cell.length_c   1.000
_cell.angle_alpha   90.00
_cell.angle_beta   90.00
_cell.angle_gamma   90.00
#
_symmetry.space_group_name_H-M   'P 1'
#
loop_
_entity.id
_entity.type
_entity.pdbx_description
1 polymer ?
#
loop_
_entity_poly.entity_id
_entity_poly.type
_entity_poly.pdbx_seq_one_letter_code
_entity_poly.pdbx_strand_id
1 'polypeptide(L)'
;MLGHIFFHDLIRKYVATFGTLFNDIKLNRTNRLGAVTETIEVPLTYGPRDKFVTRLQQDPDLETQVGITVPRISFEIVRMGYDPSRQLPSTNKIIHEGTANKVKRVFTYVPYDIQFSLNVYTMTNEDGVRIVEQILPF
;
A
#
# COMPACT_ATOMS: atom_id res chain seq x y z
N MET A 1 16.29 -23.34 11.18
CA MET A 1 15.27 -22.76 10.28
C MET A 1 13.96 -22.52 11.00
N LEU A 2 13.51 -23.43 11.87
CA LEU A 2 12.57 -23.13 12.96
C LEU A 2 13.36 -22.76 14.24
N GLY A 3 12.88 -21.78 15.01
CA GLY A 3 13.46 -21.39 16.30
C GLY A 3 14.28 -20.09 16.33
N HIS A 4 14.45 -19.39 15.21
CA HIS A 4 15.07 -18.06 15.17
C HIS A 4 14.08 -17.02 14.67
N ILE A 5 13.93 -15.90 15.40
CA ILE A 5 13.17 -14.75 14.94
C ILE A 5 14.03 -14.03 13.90
N PHE A 6 13.79 -14.35 12.63
CA PHE A 6 14.47 -13.73 11.50
C PHE A 6 13.60 -12.62 10.93
N PHE A 7 14.05 -11.38 11.04
CA PHE A 7 13.35 -10.21 10.51
C PHE A 7 14.29 -9.41 9.62
N HIS A 8 14.06 -9.43 8.31
CA HIS A 8 14.84 -8.66 7.33
C HIS A 8 14.17 -7.35 6.89
N ASP A 9 12.99 -7.05 7.44
CA ASP A 9 12.20 -5.82 7.21
C ASP A 9 11.87 -5.50 5.73
N LEU A 10 12.27 -6.36 4.80
CA LEU A 10 12.21 -6.11 3.36
C LEU A 10 10.76 -6.03 2.86
N ILE A 11 9.87 -6.90 3.35
CA ILE A 11 8.44 -6.82 3.06
C ILE A 11 7.84 -5.53 3.62
N ARG A 12 8.21 -5.13 4.84
CA ARG A 12 7.73 -3.86 5.42
C ARG A 12 8.15 -2.68 4.57
N LYS A 13 9.39 -2.68 4.08
CA LYS A 13 9.89 -1.62 3.18
C LYS A 13 9.06 -1.56 1.90
N TYR A 14 8.75 -2.69 1.26
CA TYR A 14 7.88 -2.69 0.08
C TYR A 14 6.47 -2.19 0.39
N VAL A 15 5.88 -2.60 1.52
CA VAL A 15 4.57 -2.09 1.98
C VAL A 15 4.62 -0.57 2.18
N ALA A 16 5.69 -0.06 2.81
CA ALA A 16 5.89 1.36 3.02
C ALA A 16 6.08 2.11 1.70
N THR A 17 6.92 1.60 0.79
CA THR A 17 7.14 2.20 -0.54
C THR A 17 5.85 2.23 -1.35
N PHE A 18 5.10 1.12 -1.39
CA PHE A 18 3.79 1.08 -2.06
C PHE A 18 2.84 2.11 -1.44
N GLY A 19 2.79 2.20 -0.12
CA GLY A 19 1.98 3.20 0.58
C GLY A 19 2.39 4.63 0.23
N THR A 20 3.69 4.93 0.12
CA THR A 20 4.16 6.27 -0.26
C THR A 20 3.77 6.68 -1.68
N LEU A 21 3.56 5.74 -2.60
CA LEU A 21 3.10 6.04 -3.96
C LEU A 21 1.67 6.59 -4.00
N PHE A 22 0.83 6.17 -3.05
CA PHE A 22 -0.56 6.61 -2.91
C PHE A 22 -0.77 7.56 -1.73
N ASN A 23 0.32 8.04 -1.14
CA ASN A 23 0.29 9.07 -0.14
C ASN A 23 0.09 10.42 -0.84
N ASP A 24 -0.66 11.34 -0.22
CA ASP A 24 -0.98 12.67 -0.76
C ASP A 24 -2.08 12.74 -1.84
N ILE A 25 -2.99 11.76 -1.88
CA ILE A 25 -4.22 11.87 -2.68
C ILE A 25 -5.18 12.86 -2.01
N LYS A 26 -5.64 13.86 -2.76
CA LYS A 26 -6.51 14.95 -2.26
C LYS A 26 -7.80 15.05 -3.03
N LEU A 27 -8.84 15.50 -2.34
CA LEU A 27 -10.16 15.73 -2.91
C LEU A 27 -10.54 17.19 -2.73
N ASN A 28 -10.72 17.89 -3.85
CA ASN A 28 -11.14 19.29 -3.86
C ASN A 28 -12.66 19.38 -4.04
N ARG A 29 -13.40 19.83 -3.03
CA ARG A 29 -14.83 20.13 -3.15
C ARG A 29 -15.01 21.50 -3.77
N THR A 30 -15.72 21.55 -4.89
CA THR A 30 -15.98 22.78 -5.64
C THR A 30 -17.41 23.24 -5.45
N ASN A 31 -17.64 24.54 -5.34
CA ASN A 31 -18.99 25.11 -5.36
C ASN A 31 -19.57 25.13 -6.79
N ARG A 32 -20.84 25.52 -6.92
CA ARG A 32 -21.53 25.62 -8.22
C ARG A 32 -20.89 26.62 -9.20
N LEU A 33 -20.06 27.54 -8.70
CA LEU A 33 -19.33 28.53 -9.49
C LEU A 33 -17.91 28.03 -9.87
N GLY A 34 -17.56 26.79 -9.52
CA GLY A 34 -16.28 26.17 -9.85
C GLY A 34 -15.12 26.54 -8.91
N ALA A 35 -15.35 27.35 -7.88
CA ALA A 35 -14.32 27.67 -6.89
C ALA A 35 -14.14 26.53 -5.89
N VAL A 36 -12.89 26.23 -5.51
CA VAL A 36 -12.57 25.23 -4.48
C VAL A 36 -12.96 25.76 -3.12
N THR A 37 -13.86 25.06 -2.45
CA THR A 37 -14.39 25.38 -1.12
C THR A 37 -13.61 24.66 -0.01
N GLU A 38 -13.21 23.41 -0.27
CA GLU A 38 -12.57 22.56 0.72
C GLU A 38 -11.62 21.59 0.01
N THR A 39 -10.46 21.33 0.62
CA THR A 39 -9.53 20.28 0.18
C THR A 39 -9.39 19.28 1.31
N ILE A 40 -9.77 18.03 1.04
CA ILE A 40 -9.73 16.93 2.00
C ILE A 40 -8.60 16.00 1.61
N GLU A 41 -7.68 15.74 2.52
CA GLU A 41 -6.63 14.72 2.33
C GLU A 41 -7.21 13.34 2.62
N VAL A 42 -7.03 12.40 1.68
CA VAL A 42 -7.60 11.06 1.80
C VAL A 42 -6.65 10.19 2.65
N PRO A 43 -7.05 9.75 3.85
CA PRO A 43 -6.21 8.93 4.69
C PRO A 43 -5.93 7.57 4.04
N LEU A 44 -4.67 7.14 4.11
CA LEU A 44 -4.20 5.85 3.64
C LEU A 44 -3.86 4.93 4.82
N THR A 45 -4.30 3.67 4.77
CA THR A 45 -4.01 2.70 5.83
C THR A 45 -3.63 1.32 5.29
N TYR A 46 -2.69 0.65 5.95
CA TYR A 46 -2.42 -0.77 5.68
C TYR A 46 -3.35 -1.64 6.51
N GLY A 47 -4.14 -2.48 5.87
CA GLY A 47 -5.04 -3.40 6.56
C GLY A 47 -6.06 -4.06 5.65
N PRO A 48 -6.61 -5.21 6.08
CA PRO A 48 -7.48 -5.99 5.24
C PRO A 48 -8.84 -5.34 5.01
N ARG A 49 -9.36 -5.50 3.79
CA ARG A 49 -10.69 -4.97 3.42
C ARG A 49 -11.77 -5.43 4.39
N ASP A 50 -11.76 -6.70 4.75
CA ASP A 50 -12.81 -7.30 5.59
C ASP A 50 -12.89 -6.67 6.98
N LYS A 51 -11.76 -6.23 7.54
CA LYS A 51 -11.73 -5.51 8.82
C LYS A 51 -12.44 -4.16 8.73
N PHE A 52 -12.37 -3.50 7.58
CA PHE A 52 -13.08 -2.25 7.37
C PHE A 52 -14.57 -2.48 7.15
N VAL A 53 -14.93 -3.46 6.31
CA VAL A 53 -16.33 -3.80 6.02
C VAL A 53 -17.07 -4.28 7.28
N THR A 54 -16.43 -5.13 8.08
CA THR A 54 -17.02 -5.61 9.34
C THR A 54 -17.28 -4.47 10.32
N ARG A 55 -16.37 -3.49 10.43
CA ARG A 55 -16.62 -2.29 11.25
C ARG A 55 -17.76 -1.44 10.71
N LEU A 56 -17.90 -1.33 9.39
CA LEU A 56 -18.99 -0.58 8.76
C LEU A 56 -20.34 -1.25 9.01
N GLN A 57 -20.37 -2.59 8.99
CA GLN A 57 -21.58 -3.37 9.25
C GLN A 57 -21.97 -3.41 10.74
N GLN A 58 -20.98 -3.30 11.64
CA GLN A 58 -21.21 -3.31 13.09
C GLN A 58 -21.89 -2.02 13.60
N ASP A 59 -21.84 -0.93 12.85
CA ASP A 59 -22.44 0.35 13.22
C ASP A 59 -23.40 0.88 12.14
N PRO A 60 -24.60 0.27 12.01
CA PRO A 60 -25.60 0.69 11.02
C PRO A 60 -26.36 1.96 11.42
N ASP A 61 -26.41 2.30 12.73
CA ASP A 61 -27.16 3.45 13.26
C ASP A 61 -26.33 4.73 13.40
N LEU A 62 -25.00 4.69 13.16
CA LEU A 62 -24.07 5.84 13.24
C LEU A 62 -24.05 6.54 14.63
N GLU A 63 -24.63 5.93 15.67
CA GLU A 63 -24.73 6.46 17.03
C GLU A 63 -23.39 6.42 17.77
N THR A 64 -22.46 5.53 17.37
CA THR A 64 -21.12 5.50 17.95
C THR A 64 -20.26 6.63 17.37
N GLN A 65 -19.82 7.54 18.24
CA GLN A 65 -18.94 8.68 17.91
C GLN A 65 -17.61 8.32 17.20
N VAL A 66 -17.28 7.03 17.10
CA VAL A 66 -16.15 6.47 16.35
C VAL A 66 -16.62 5.98 14.96
N GLY A 67 -17.48 6.77 14.31
CA GLY A 67 -17.92 6.51 12.94
C GLY A 67 -16.73 6.41 12.00
N ILE A 68 -16.79 5.47 11.06
CA ILE A 68 -15.77 5.31 10.04
C ILE A 68 -15.74 6.56 9.15
N THR A 69 -14.64 7.29 9.15
CA THR A 69 -14.47 8.46 8.28
C THR A 69 -14.18 8.04 6.84
N VAL A 70 -15.06 8.47 5.93
CA VAL A 70 -14.90 8.40 4.47
C VAL A 70 -14.73 9.83 3.93
N PRO A 71 -13.94 10.07 2.85
CA PRO A 71 -13.24 9.09 2.02
C PRO A 71 -11.98 8.50 2.68
N ARG A 72 -11.61 7.26 2.33
CA ARG A 72 -10.40 6.58 2.81
C ARG A 72 -9.89 5.56 1.80
N ILE A 73 -8.58 5.33 1.81
CA ILE A 73 -7.94 4.26 1.04
C ILE A 73 -7.31 3.24 2.00
N SER A 74 -7.47 1.95 1.71
CA SER A 74 -6.71 0.88 2.34
C SER A 74 -5.96 0.06 1.32
N PHE A 75 -4.87 -0.57 1.75
CA PHE A 75 -4.18 -1.54 0.93
C PHE A 75 -3.68 -2.72 1.75
N GLU A 76 -3.58 -3.86 1.08
CA GLU A 76 -3.10 -5.10 1.67
C GLU A 76 -2.35 -5.95 0.66
N ILE A 77 -1.48 -6.83 1.16
CA ILE A 77 -0.89 -7.89 0.33
C ILE A 77 -1.91 -9.01 0.22
N VAL A 78 -2.32 -9.34 -1.00
CA VAL A 78 -3.23 -10.46 -1.28
C VAL A 78 -2.45 -11.73 -1.54
N ARG A 79 -1.31 -11.63 -2.22
CA ARG A 79 -0.52 -12.79 -2.63
C ARG A 79 0.96 -12.47 -2.67
N MET A 80 1.78 -13.45 -2.29
CA MET A 80 3.20 -13.48 -2.55
C MET A 80 3.51 -14.77 -3.30
N GLY A 81 3.81 -14.66 -4.60
CA GLY A 81 4.11 -15.79 -5.46
C GLY A 81 5.60 -15.88 -5.74
N TYR A 82 6.15 -17.09 -5.70
CA TYR A 82 7.51 -17.33 -6.18
C TYR A 82 7.52 -17.37 -7.72
N ASP A 83 8.43 -16.64 -8.36
CA ASP A 83 8.59 -16.65 -9.82
C ASP A 83 9.91 -17.31 -10.24
N PRO A 84 9.89 -18.61 -10.62
CA PRO A 84 11.09 -19.33 -11.02
C PRO A 84 11.72 -18.79 -12.31
N SER A 85 10.99 -18.06 -13.16
CA SER A 85 11.51 -17.58 -14.45
C SER A 85 12.60 -16.51 -14.28
N ARG A 86 12.57 -15.78 -13.16
CA ARG A 86 13.57 -14.75 -12.81
C ARG A 86 14.65 -15.27 -11.87
N GLN A 87 14.66 -16.58 -11.58
CA GLN A 87 15.63 -17.17 -10.66
C GLN A 87 17.00 -17.26 -11.33
N LEU A 88 17.96 -16.51 -10.78
CA LEU A 88 19.36 -16.67 -11.14
C LEU A 88 19.98 -17.89 -10.41
N PRO A 89 20.98 -18.56 -11.00
CA PRO A 89 21.73 -19.61 -10.32
C PRO A 89 22.23 -19.16 -8.95
N SER A 90 22.04 -20.00 -7.92
CA SER A 90 22.44 -19.71 -6.54
C SER A 90 23.96 -19.56 -6.35
N THR A 91 24.74 -19.99 -7.34
CA THR A 91 26.21 -19.84 -7.39
C THR A 91 26.65 -18.41 -7.73
N ASN A 92 25.75 -17.59 -8.28
CA ASN A 92 26.06 -16.21 -8.64
C ASN A 92 26.24 -15.37 -7.37
N LYS A 93 27.34 -14.61 -7.34
CA LYS A 93 27.69 -13.71 -6.24
C LYS A 93 27.72 -12.29 -6.78
N ILE A 94 26.90 -11.42 -6.21
CA ILE A 94 26.99 -9.99 -6.47
C ILE A 94 28.10 -9.45 -5.56
N ILE A 95 29.15 -8.92 -6.18
CA ILE A 95 30.32 -8.37 -5.50
C ILE A 95 30.18 -6.86 -5.54
N HIS A 96 29.97 -6.24 -4.37
CA HIS A 96 30.03 -4.79 -4.23
C HIS A 96 31.38 -4.38 -3.61
N GLU A 97 32.09 -3.45 -4.25
CA GLU A 97 33.20 -2.74 -3.62
C GLU A 97 32.66 -1.88 -2.47
N GLY A 98 33.09 -2.18 -1.24
CA GLY A 98 32.85 -1.33 -0.08
C GLY A 98 33.97 -0.30 0.10
N THR A 99 33.86 0.53 1.14
CA THR A 99 34.92 1.48 1.51
C THR A 99 36.20 0.75 1.90
N ALA A 100 37.33 1.18 1.33
CA ALA A 100 38.71 0.74 1.57
C ALA A 100 38.89 -0.71 2.09
N ASN A 101 39.23 -1.63 1.18
CA ASN A 101 39.60 -3.03 1.45
C ASN A 101 38.51 -3.96 2.02
N LYS A 102 37.22 -3.62 1.90
CA LYS A 102 36.12 -4.55 2.25
C LYS A 102 35.23 -4.82 1.05
N VAL A 103 35.10 -6.09 0.69
CA VAL A 103 34.20 -6.56 -0.37
C VAL A 103 32.93 -7.13 0.27
N LYS A 104 31.76 -6.57 -0.07
CA LYS A 104 30.47 -7.12 0.37
C LYS A 104 29.98 -8.10 -0.69
N ARG A 105 29.94 -9.39 -0.35
CA ARG A 105 29.38 -10.44 -1.21
C ARG A 105 27.94 -10.69 -0.80
N VAL A 106 27.02 -10.59 -1.76
CA VAL A 106 25.62 -10.93 -1.56
C VAL A 106 25.25 -12.05 -2.53
N PHE A 107 24.53 -13.04 -2.01
CA PHE A 107 23.99 -14.13 -2.83
C PHE A 107 22.82 -13.63 -3.67
N THR A 108 22.55 -14.30 -4.79
CA THR A 108 21.37 -14.00 -5.61
C THR A 108 20.09 -14.14 -4.80
N TYR A 109 19.22 -13.14 -4.91
CA TYR A 109 17.95 -13.12 -4.20
C TYR A 109 16.94 -14.05 -4.86
N VAL A 110 15.97 -14.50 -4.05
CA VAL A 110 14.84 -15.28 -4.53
C VAL A 110 13.76 -14.31 -5.04
N PRO A 111 13.36 -14.38 -6.32
CA PRO A 111 12.34 -13.50 -6.88
C PRO A 111 10.95 -13.85 -6.35
N TYR A 112 10.27 -12.86 -5.77
CA TYR A 112 8.87 -12.94 -5.38
C TYR A 112 8.06 -11.85 -6.06
N ASP A 113 6.92 -12.22 -6.62
CA ASP A 113 5.87 -11.29 -7.04
C ASP A 113 4.92 -11.03 -5.87
N ILE A 114 4.83 -9.77 -5.48
CA ILE A 114 3.92 -9.30 -4.43
C ILE A 114 2.74 -8.64 -5.11
N GLN A 115 1.54 -9.17 -4.87
CA GLN A 115 0.30 -8.61 -5.34
C GLN A 115 -0.37 -7.83 -4.22
N PHE A 116 -0.56 -6.53 -4.45
CA PHE A 116 -1.33 -5.66 -3.57
C PHE A 116 -2.75 -5.51 -4.06
N SER A 117 -3.70 -5.39 -3.14
CA SER A 117 -5.04 -4.88 -3.41
C SER A 117 -5.18 -3.50 -2.77
N LEU A 118 -5.57 -2.52 -3.57
CA LEU A 118 -5.90 -1.16 -3.15
C LEU A 118 -7.41 -1.02 -3.14
N ASN A 119 -7.98 -0.64 -2.00
CA ASN A 119 -9.41 -0.47 -1.82
C ASN A 119 -9.72 0.99 -1.51
N VAL A 120 -10.64 1.58 -2.26
CA VAL A 120 -11.10 2.96 -2.05
C VAL A 120 -12.51 2.93 -1.48
N TYR A 121 -12.73 3.67 -0.40
CA TYR A 121 -14.02 3.77 0.28
C TYR A 121 -14.49 5.22 0.25
N THR A 122 -15.64 5.47 -0.38
CA THR A 122 -16.26 6.79 -0.49
C THR A 122 -17.76 6.72 -0.26
N MET A 123 -18.35 7.84 0.18
CA MET A 123 -19.81 7.95 0.34
C MET A 123 -20.50 8.26 -0.98
N THR A 124 -19.84 9.02 -1.86
CA THR A 124 -20.35 9.40 -3.17
C THR A 124 -19.52 8.75 -4.26
N ASN A 125 -20.16 8.49 -5.41
CA ASN A 125 -19.47 7.97 -6.59
C ASN A 125 -18.51 9.01 -7.19
N GLU A 126 -18.87 10.30 -7.12
CA GLU A 126 -18.02 11.39 -7.61
C GLU A 126 -16.68 11.44 -6.87
N ASP A 127 -16.70 11.33 -5.54
CA ASP A 127 -15.48 11.31 -4.74
C ASP A 127 -14.61 10.09 -5.09
N GLY A 128 -15.25 8.94 -5.36
CA GLY A 128 -14.56 7.71 -5.76
C GLY A 128 -13.86 7.84 -7.12
N VAL A 129 -14.56 8.38 -8.12
CA VAL A 129 -14.00 8.59 -9.46
C VAL A 129 -12.84 9.56 -9.42
N ARG A 130 -12.95 10.69 -8.71
CA ARG A 130 -11.88 11.68 -8.58
C ARG A 130 -10.60 11.13 -7.94
N ILE A 131 -10.73 10.17 -7.01
CA ILE A 131 -9.58 9.47 -6.43
C ILE A 131 -8.96 8.51 -7.46
N VAL A 132 -9.80 7.72 -8.14
CA VAL A 132 -9.34 6.73 -9.13
C VAL A 132 -8.65 7.40 -10.33
N GLU A 133 -9.14 8.57 -10.77
CA GLU A 133 -8.52 9.36 -11.85
C GLU A 133 -7.13 9.91 -11.49
N GLN A 134 -6.81 10.07 -10.20
CA GLN A 134 -5.45 10.43 -9.77
C GLN A 134 -4.48 9.24 -9.80
N ILE A 135 -5.02 8.01 -9.80
CA ILE A 135 -4.23 6.77 -9.71
C ILE A 135 -3.99 6.16 -11.10
N LEU A 136 -5.05 6.03 -11.92
CA LEU A 136 -4.99 5.32 -13.21
C LEU A 136 -4.06 5.88 -14.31
N PRO A 137 -3.72 7.18 -14.39
CA PRO A 137 -2.95 7.68 -15.52
C PRO A 137 -1.45 7.31 -15.47
N PHE A 138 -0.99 6.67 -14.38
CA PHE A 138 0.39 6.23 -14.17
C PHE A 138 0.49 4.71 -14.17
#